data_AF-A0A7C1DWQ9-F1
#
_entry.id   AF-A0A7C1DWQ9-F1
#
_cell.length_a   1.000
_cell.length_b   1.000
_cell.length_c   1.000
_cell.angle_alpha   90.00
_cell.angle_beta   90.00
_cell.angle_gamma   90.00
#
_symmetry.space_group_name_H-M   'P 1'
#
loop_
_entity.id
_entity.type
_entity.pdbx_description
1 polymer ?
#
loop_
_entity_poly.entity_id
_entity_poly.type
_entity_poly.pdbx_seq_one_letter_code
_entity_poly.pdbx_strand_id
1 'polypeptide(L)'
;MRNISRPQWWRHPARHRLLPIALLLLIALPGAAVAFDTCIAPCECMREEAAIEKYGRDGYYQCTDSVCGYLALDRSTLIPQYCFAPVRQRLTFVVPTRTLVTPTPTATATPTPVPTLFYPDMDLMTPTPAFTYAPAATPTMVIPQLQDTDGDGIPDILDNCPTVANPGQEDSEMKMHCIQADINTQACAPVPNPDGVGDACDNCPTVFNPDQADSDNDGLGDACDCDDGVRGGAEEDVDCGGTCPVSCNPCTAPGLPASFDYRTWKGRNWLTPVRDQAACGSCYAHAPLGAMEAVYNLEHNALLNLNLAEQQYVSPCFTGVGSCMGGSIKSVLDHLKVDGVVEESCFPYTSTNCVHNEPDPKPDDPNHQKLVCNFAGHCSSPQTCGVCTYNHAVWTIDSYASSIGTRDQLKRNLLCHGPLAVCSGEWWHCVVLTGWDDAQNSWIVKNSWGGGWQDGGYGLIGYQSKIGQEFLDWAYSVRGVA
;
A
#
# COMPACT_ATOMS: atom_id res chain seq x y z
N MET A 1 1.66 -33.13 45.33
CA MET A 1 2.53 -32.16 46.04
C MET A 1 3.84 -32.00 45.29
N ARG A 2 4.10 -30.81 44.73
CA ARG A 2 5.42 -30.16 44.56
C ARG A 2 5.17 -28.80 43.92
N ASN A 3 5.23 -27.72 44.71
CA ASN A 3 5.22 -26.37 44.16
C ASN A 3 6.57 -26.13 43.49
N ILE A 4 6.56 -25.58 42.27
CA ILE A 4 7.74 -24.98 41.64
C ILE A 4 7.35 -23.54 41.28
N SER A 5 8.21 -22.60 41.64
CA SER A 5 7.95 -21.17 41.60
C SER A 5 8.04 -20.57 40.20
N ARG A 6 7.08 -19.70 39.85
CA ARG A 6 7.21 -18.82 38.68
C ARG A 6 8.37 -17.82 38.89
N PRO A 7 9.22 -17.56 37.88
CA PRO A 7 10.23 -16.49 37.95
C PRO A 7 9.60 -15.11 38.20
N GLN A 8 10.27 -14.26 38.97
CA GLN A 8 9.75 -12.95 39.41
C GLN A 8 10.37 -11.77 38.64
N TRP A 9 9.79 -11.40 37.49
CA TRP A 9 10.09 -10.12 36.83
C TRP A 9 8.82 -9.33 36.47
N TRP A 10 8.01 -9.02 37.49
CA TRP A 10 6.94 -8.03 37.39
C TRP A 10 7.37 -6.74 38.09
N ARG A 11 7.84 -5.75 37.32
CA ARG A 11 7.90 -4.35 37.78
C ARG A 11 6.61 -3.66 37.34
N HIS A 12 5.76 -3.31 38.30
CA HIS A 12 4.60 -2.45 38.04
C HIS A 12 5.06 -1.09 37.47
N PRO A 13 4.45 -0.58 36.38
CA PRO A 13 4.44 0.84 36.11
C PRO A 13 3.79 1.60 37.29
N ALA A 14 4.30 2.79 37.58
CA ALA A 14 3.85 3.55 38.75
C ALA A 14 2.42 4.08 38.60
N ARG A 15 1.70 4.22 39.72
CA ARG A 15 0.40 4.90 39.78
C ARG A 15 0.53 6.40 39.50
N HIS A 16 0.50 6.80 38.24
CA HIS A 16 0.25 8.20 37.91
C HIS A 16 -1.23 8.53 38.15
N ARG A 17 -1.48 9.58 38.93
CA ARG A 17 -2.82 10.13 39.16
C ARG A 17 -3.23 10.95 37.94
N LEU A 18 -4.39 10.66 37.37
CA LEU A 18 -5.15 11.62 36.58
C LEU A 18 -6.50 11.86 37.29
N LEU A 19 -6.98 13.10 37.25
CA LEU A 19 -8.30 13.47 37.76
C LEU A 19 -9.40 13.03 36.77
N PRO A 20 -10.64 12.83 37.24
CA PRO A 20 -11.72 12.39 36.36
C PRO A 20 -12.11 13.51 35.37
N ILE A 21 -11.96 13.25 34.08
CA ILE A 21 -12.70 13.97 33.04
C ILE A 21 -14.10 13.35 32.98
N ALA A 22 -15.13 14.19 32.86
CA ALA A 22 -16.52 13.80 33.08
C ALA A 22 -17.04 12.83 32.01
N LEU A 23 -17.83 11.85 32.45
CA LEU A 23 -18.60 10.95 31.59
C LEU A 23 -19.76 11.73 30.93
N LEU A 24 -19.49 12.35 29.78
CA LEU A 24 -20.51 13.04 28.99
C LEU A 24 -21.30 12.02 28.15
N LEU A 25 -22.42 11.56 28.72
CA LEU A 25 -23.40 10.70 28.07
C LEU A 25 -24.09 11.42 26.90
N LEU A 26 -23.46 11.39 25.73
CA LEU A 26 -24.11 11.75 24.46
C LEU A 26 -24.73 10.50 23.84
N ILE A 27 -26.06 10.50 23.76
CA ILE A 27 -26.84 9.42 23.13
C ILE A 27 -26.75 9.61 21.62
N ALA A 28 -25.80 8.92 20.99
CA ALA A 28 -25.70 8.87 19.54
C ALA A 28 -26.91 8.11 18.95
N LEU A 29 -27.78 8.84 18.25
CA LEU A 29 -28.73 8.27 17.30
C LEU A 29 -27.99 7.87 16.01
N PRO A 30 -28.44 6.83 15.29
CA PRO A 30 -27.86 6.49 13.98
C PRO A 30 -27.96 7.69 13.02
N GLY A 31 -26.87 7.99 12.31
CA GLY A 31 -26.83 9.06 11.29
C GLY A 31 -26.34 10.44 11.76
N ALA A 32 -25.93 10.61 13.02
CA ALA A 32 -25.28 11.85 13.48
C ALA A 32 -23.76 11.82 13.26
N ALA A 33 -23.24 12.60 12.31
CA ALA A 33 -21.80 12.80 12.13
C ALA A 33 -21.24 13.69 13.26
N VAL A 34 -20.07 13.32 13.80
CA VAL A 34 -19.35 14.10 14.82
C VAL A 34 -18.14 14.75 14.18
N ALA A 35 -18.31 15.98 13.69
CA ALA A 35 -17.23 16.76 13.10
C ALA A 35 -16.29 17.31 14.18
N PHE A 36 -14.99 17.12 13.98
CA PHE A 36 -13.96 17.98 14.55
C PHE A 36 -13.42 18.81 13.38
N ASP A 37 -13.71 20.11 13.34
CA ASP A 37 -13.37 20.96 12.19
C ASP A 37 -11.85 21.12 12.03
N THR A 38 -11.25 20.26 11.18
CA THR A 38 -9.82 20.31 10.80
C THR A 38 -9.59 20.71 9.34
N CYS A 39 -10.61 20.63 8.48
CA CYS A 39 -10.48 21.00 7.08
C CYS A 39 -10.47 22.53 6.90
N ILE A 40 -9.44 23.05 6.23
CA ILE A 40 -9.33 24.46 5.88
C ILE A 40 -10.05 24.70 4.54
N ALA A 41 -10.94 25.70 4.49
CA ALA A 41 -11.65 26.07 3.26
C ALA A 41 -10.65 26.37 2.11
N PRO A 42 -10.85 25.84 0.89
CA PRO A 42 -12.11 25.33 0.33
C PRO A 42 -12.40 23.84 0.59
N CYS A 43 -11.62 23.15 1.41
CA CYS A 43 -11.77 21.73 1.66
C CYS A 43 -12.88 21.41 2.67
N GLU A 44 -13.61 20.33 2.43
CA GLU A 44 -14.71 19.83 3.24
C GLU A 44 -14.46 18.41 3.73
N CYS A 45 -14.90 18.07 4.94
CA CYS A 45 -14.72 16.73 5.53
C CYS A 45 -15.79 15.75 5.02
N MET A 46 -15.39 14.71 4.27
CA MET A 46 -16.31 13.67 3.79
C MET A 46 -15.62 12.32 3.56
N ARG A 47 -16.38 11.28 3.20
CA ARG A 47 -15.80 10.04 2.65
C ARG A 47 -15.58 10.21 1.15
N GLU A 48 -14.65 9.44 0.59
CA GLU A 48 -14.34 9.54 -0.84
C GLU A 48 -15.55 9.28 -1.74
N GLU A 49 -16.44 8.34 -1.41
CA GLU A 49 -17.62 8.07 -2.25
C GLU A 49 -18.58 9.26 -2.31
N ALA A 50 -18.62 10.07 -1.23
CA ALA A 50 -19.37 11.32 -1.19
C ALA A 50 -18.65 12.46 -1.95
N ALA A 51 -17.32 12.44 -2.04
CA ALA A 51 -16.57 13.34 -2.92
C ALA A 51 -16.82 13.00 -4.40
N ILE A 52 -16.81 11.72 -4.76
CA ILE A 52 -17.19 11.21 -6.09
C ILE A 52 -18.63 11.60 -6.45
N GLU A 53 -19.59 11.45 -5.51
CA GLU A 53 -21.00 11.86 -5.73
C GLU A 53 -21.16 13.38 -5.87
N LYS A 54 -20.45 14.17 -5.05
CA LYS A 54 -20.60 15.63 -4.99
C LYS A 54 -19.85 16.38 -6.10
N TYR A 55 -18.68 15.88 -6.52
CA TYR A 55 -17.79 16.58 -7.45
C TYR A 55 -17.59 15.83 -8.79
N GLY A 56 -17.96 14.54 -8.86
CA GLY A 56 -17.58 13.63 -9.95
C GLY A 56 -16.23 12.95 -9.68
N ARG A 57 -16.00 11.78 -10.29
CA ARG A 57 -14.83 10.91 -10.03
C ARG A 57 -13.49 11.64 -10.13
N ASP A 58 -13.35 12.53 -11.10
CA ASP A 58 -12.11 13.26 -11.39
C ASP A 58 -12.24 14.77 -11.04
N GLY A 59 -13.30 15.13 -10.30
CA GLY A 59 -13.68 16.51 -10.01
C GLY A 59 -13.16 17.06 -8.69
N TYR A 60 -12.44 16.27 -7.90
CA TYR A 60 -11.90 16.65 -6.59
C TYR A 60 -10.41 16.32 -6.45
N TYR A 61 -9.78 16.92 -5.45
CA TYR A 61 -8.49 16.51 -4.92
C TYR A 61 -8.57 16.37 -3.40
N GLN A 62 -7.77 15.46 -2.83
CA GLN A 62 -7.62 15.35 -1.38
C GLN A 62 -6.67 16.44 -0.90
N CYS A 63 -7.06 17.17 0.15
CA CYS A 63 -6.29 18.29 0.69
C CYS A 63 -5.27 17.88 1.76
N THR A 64 -5.52 16.76 2.45
CA THR A 64 -4.71 16.25 3.56
C THR A 64 -4.93 14.75 3.75
N ASP A 65 -3.87 14.00 4.09
CA ASP A 65 -3.95 12.58 4.47
C ASP A 65 -4.42 12.38 5.93
N SER A 66 -4.60 13.47 6.67
CA SER A 66 -5.15 13.47 8.03
C SER A 66 -6.64 13.21 8.04
N VAL A 67 -7.08 12.30 8.91
CA VAL A 67 -8.50 12.03 9.17
C VAL A 67 -9.15 13.25 9.82
N CYS A 68 -10.25 13.75 9.24
CA CYS A 68 -11.00 14.91 9.73
C CYS A 68 -12.25 14.55 10.53
N GLY A 69 -12.71 13.30 10.45
CA GLY A 69 -13.92 12.84 11.13
C GLY A 69 -14.10 11.34 11.00
N TYR A 70 -15.14 10.82 11.66
CA TYR A 70 -15.54 9.43 11.56
C TYR A 70 -17.05 9.31 11.38
N LEU A 71 -17.47 8.55 10.37
CA LEU A 71 -18.85 8.14 10.18
C LEU A 71 -19.10 6.83 10.95
N ALA A 72 -19.95 6.88 11.98
CA ALA A 72 -20.41 5.68 12.66
C ALA A 72 -21.50 4.97 11.85
N LEU A 73 -21.22 3.73 11.40
CA LEU A 73 -22.25 2.86 10.83
C LEU A 73 -23.03 2.12 11.95
N ASP A 74 -22.33 1.73 13.01
CA ASP A 74 -22.91 1.08 14.19
C ASP A 74 -22.12 1.47 15.47
N ARG A 75 -22.25 0.70 16.55
CA ARG A 75 -21.59 0.98 17.85
C ARG A 75 -20.12 0.55 17.93
N SER A 76 -19.62 -0.09 16.89
CA SER A 76 -18.27 -0.68 16.75
C SER A 76 -17.59 -0.22 15.47
N THR A 77 -18.33 -0.01 14.38
CA THR A 77 -17.80 0.37 13.07
C THR A 77 -17.76 1.89 12.88
N LEU A 78 -16.55 2.45 12.88
CA LEU A 78 -16.24 3.84 12.53
C LEU A 78 -15.45 3.87 11.21
N ILE A 79 -15.96 4.56 10.19
CA ILE A 79 -15.26 4.77 8.91
C ILE A 79 -14.61 6.16 8.91
N PRO A 80 -13.29 6.29 8.64
CA PRO A 80 -12.62 7.59 8.58
C PRO A 80 -13.14 8.47 7.43
N GLN A 81 -13.00 9.78 7.61
CA GLN A 81 -13.32 10.82 6.65
C GLN A 81 -12.10 11.71 6.43
N TYR A 82 -11.94 12.27 5.22
CA TYR A 82 -10.80 13.08 4.82
C TYR A 82 -11.26 14.41 4.20
N CYS A 83 -10.34 15.38 4.12
CA CYS A 83 -10.62 16.70 3.56
C CYS A 83 -10.50 16.69 2.03
N PHE A 84 -11.59 16.97 1.31
CA PHE A 84 -11.62 17.02 -0.15
C PHE A 84 -12.09 18.39 -0.65
N ALA A 85 -11.57 18.85 -1.79
CA ALA A 85 -11.97 20.10 -2.45
C ALA A 85 -12.15 19.90 -3.96
N PRO A 86 -13.04 20.68 -4.63
CA PRO A 86 -13.22 20.57 -6.07
C PRO A 86 -12.01 21.09 -6.85
N VAL A 87 -11.61 20.35 -7.89
CA VAL A 87 -10.64 20.81 -8.90
C VAL A 87 -11.23 22.00 -9.63
N ARG A 88 -10.60 23.19 -9.48
CA ARG A 88 -11.01 24.40 -10.19
C ARG A 88 -10.60 24.35 -11.67
N GLN A 89 -11.35 23.59 -12.46
CA GLN A 89 -11.30 23.72 -13.92
C GLN A 89 -11.54 25.18 -14.31
N ARG A 90 -10.61 25.77 -15.08
CA ARG A 90 -10.86 27.06 -15.72
C ARG A 90 -11.90 26.85 -16.81
N LEU A 91 -13.15 27.19 -16.52
CA LEU A 91 -14.21 27.26 -17.53
C LEU A 91 -13.91 28.40 -18.53
N THR A 92 -13.11 28.09 -19.54
CA THR A 92 -13.01 28.87 -20.78
C THR A 92 -14.34 28.79 -21.52
N PHE A 93 -15.23 29.75 -21.23
CA PHE A 93 -16.47 29.95 -21.97
C PHE A 93 -16.16 30.31 -23.43
N VAL A 94 -16.07 29.29 -24.28
CA VAL A 94 -16.12 29.45 -25.74
C VAL A 94 -17.51 29.99 -26.09
N VAL A 95 -17.58 31.27 -26.43
CA VAL A 95 -18.82 31.91 -26.88
C VAL A 95 -19.06 31.52 -28.34
N PRO A 96 -20.11 30.74 -28.67
CA PRO A 96 -20.44 30.44 -30.06
C PRO A 96 -21.03 31.69 -30.73
N THR A 97 -20.35 32.19 -31.76
CA THR A 97 -20.84 33.32 -32.55
C THR A 97 -22.06 32.91 -33.39
N ARG A 98 -23.25 33.38 -33.01
CA ARG A 98 -24.45 33.31 -33.85
C ARG A 98 -25.14 34.66 -33.95
N THR A 99 -24.97 35.32 -35.09
CA THR A 99 -25.78 36.47 -35.50
C THR A 99 -27.24 36.06 -35.74
N LEU A 100 -28.19 36.89 -35.32
CA LEU A 100 -29.24 37.48 -36.17
C LEU A 100 -30.26 38.33 -35.38
N VAL A 101 -30.58 39.50 -35.95
CA VAL A 101 -31.84 40.28 -35.83
C VAL A 101 -32.15 41.03 -34.51
N THR A 102 -32.57 42.28 -34.69
CA THR A 102 -33.07 43.25 -33.69
C THR A 102 -34.61 43.21 -33.57
N PRO A 103 -35.22 43.74 -32.49
CA PRO A 103 -35.70 45.13 -32.54
C PRO A 103 -35.62 45.94 -31.23
N THR A 104 -35.60 47.27 -31.38
CA THR A 104 -35.89 48.34 -30.38
C THR A 104 -37.41 48.51 -30.15
N PRO A 105 -37.95 49.45 -29.30
CA PRO A 105 -37.35 50.52 -28.47
C PRO A 105 -37.75 50.36 -26.95
N THR A 106 -37.86 51.31 -26.00
CA THR A 106 -37.90 52.80 -25.97
C THR A 106 -37.63 53.35 -24.55
N ALA A 107 -36.94 54.50 -24.41
CA ALA A 107 -36.98 55.44 -23.25
C ALA A 107 -36.49 54.90 -21.85
N THR A 108 -36.03 55.65 -20.84
CA THR A 108 -35.78 57.09 -20.52
C THR A 108 -34.80 57.14 -19.31
N ALA A 109 -34.17 58.22 -18.81
CA ALA A 109 -34.16 59.67 -19.12
C ALA A 109 -32.76 60.31 -18.84
N THR A 110 -32.68 61.31 -17.94
CA THR A 110 -31.59 62.30 -17.70
C THR A 110 -31.77 62.93 -16.28
N PRO A 111 -30.98 63.93 -15.77
CA PRO A 111 -29.71 64.57 -16.21
C PRO A 111 -28.62 64.90 -15.12
N THR A 112 -27.40 65.28 -15.57
CA THR A 112 -26.47 66.34 -15.02
C THR A 112 -25.77 66.19 -13.65
N PRO A 113 -24.69 66.98 -13.34
CA PRO A 113 -23.93 67.96 -14.17
C PRO A 113 -22.40 67.72 -14.29
N VAL A 114 -21.72 68.61 -15.03
CA VAL A 114 -20.25 68.65 -15.30
C VAL A 114 -19.55 69.74 -14.45
N PRO A 115 -18.21 69.89 -14.51
CA PRO A 115 -17.68 71.07 -15.22
C PRO A 115 -16.46 70.81 -16.14
N THR A 116 -16.15 71.77 -17.02
CA THR A 116 -15.19 71.68 -18.14
C THR A 116 -14.15 72.81 -18.15
N LEU A 117 -12.96 72.53 -18.74
CA LEU A 117 -11.99 73.49 -19.31
C LEU A 117 -11.16 72.77 -20.40
N PHE A 118 -10.52 73.42 -21.39
CA PHE A 118 -10.93 74.46 -22.35
C PHE A 118 -9.88 74.47 -23.49
N TYR A 119 -10.24 74.75 -24.76
CA TYR A 119 -9.33 74.75 -25.93
C TYR A 119 -8.68 76.13 -26.20
N PRO A 120 -7.66 76.22 -27.08
CA PRO A 120 -7.93 76.72 -28.45
C PRO A 120 -7.16 76.00 -29.61
N ASP A 121 -7.68 76.16 -30.84
CA ASP A 121 -7.14 75.65 -32.11
C ASP A 121 -6.28 76.69 -32.89
N MET A 122 -5.97 76.41 -34.18
CA MET A 122 -5.48 77.24 -35.33
C MET A 122 -4.25 76.60 -36.04
N ASP A 123 -4.10 76.52 -37.38
CA ASP A 123 -5.02 76.83 -38.50
C ASP A 123 -4.60 76.19 -39.87
N LEU A 124 -5.56 76.16 -40.82
CA LEU A 124 -5.56 76.14 -42.31
C LEU A 124 -4.53 75.45 -43.27
N MET A 125 -5.06 75.17 -44.47
CA MET A 125 -4.56 74.40 -45.63
C MET A 125 -3.55 75.11 -46.56
N THR A 126 -2.77 74.37 -47.38
CA THR A 126 -2.83 74.33 -48.88
C THR A 126 -1.70 73.47 -49.54
N PRO A 127 -1.79 73.06 -50.85
CA PRO A 127 -0.90 72.04 -51.45
C PRO A 127 0.02 72.51 -52.62
N THR A 128 1.09 71.74 -52.90
CA THR A 128 1.90 71.77 -54.15
C THR A 128 2.58 70.38 -54.39
N PRO A 129 3.18 70.08 -55.57
CA PRO A 129 2.90 68.81 -56.26
C PRO A 129 3.96 67.68 -56.19
N ALA A 130 3.59 66.56 -56.84
CA ALA A 130 4.19 65.23 -56.78
C ALA A 130 5.70 65.11 -57.10
N PHE A 131 6.34 64.19 -56.38
CA PHE A 131 7.46 63.38 -56.84
C PHE A 131 7.13 61.89 -56.73
N THR A 132 7.63 61.08 -57.66
CA THR A 132 7.34 59.64 -57.75
C THR A 132 8.08 58.84 -56.68
N TYR A 133 7.35 58.12 -55.82
CA TYR A 133 7.93 57.10 -54.95
C TYR A 133 7.91 55.72 -55.62
N ALA A 134 9.03 55.01 -55.50
CA ALA A 134 9.16 53.60 -55.84
C ALA A 134 8.28 52.72 -54.91
N PRO A 135 7.93 51.48 -55.30
CA PRO A 135 7.16 50.59 -54.42
C PRO A 135 7.89 50.37 -53.09
N ALA A 136 7.22 50.69 -51.98
CA ALA A 136 7.74 50.40 -50.66
C ALA A 136 7.80 48.87 -50.46
N ALA A 137 8.97 48.36 -50.08
CA ALA A 137 9.11 46.97 -49.70
C ALA A 137 8.24 46.68 -48.47
N THR A 138 7.50 45.58 -48.49
CA THR A 138 6.82 45.05 -47.31
C THR A 138 7.85 44.75 -46.23
N PRO A 139 7.68 45.20 -44.98
CA PRO A 139 8.58 44.83 -43.90
C PRO A 139 8.43 43.34 -43.61
N THR A 140 9.41 42.54 -44.03
CA THR A 140 9.50 41.13 -43.64
C THR A 140 9.63 41.08 -42.12
N MET A 141 8.64 40.51 -41.44
CA MET A 141 8.74 40.25 -40.01
C MET A 141 9.77 39.14 -39.83
N VAL A 142 11.01 39.52 -39.50
CA VAL A 142 12.05 38.57 -39.09
C VAL A 142 11.62 38.03 -37.75
N ILE A 143 11.02 36.84 -37.76
CA ILE A 143 10.90 36.02 -36.56
C ILE A 143 12.34 35.79 -36.08
N PRO A 144 12.69 36.09 -34.82
CA PRO A 144 13.99 35.70 -34.28
C PRO A 144 14.17 34.21 -34.57
N GLN A 145 15.32 33.83 -35.12
CA GLN A 145 15.66 32.41 -35.13
C GLN A 145 15.70 32.01 -33.66
N LEU A 146 14.80 31.12 -33.26
CA LEU A 146 14.84 30.51 -31.94
C LEU A 146 16.18 29.79 -31.85
N GLN A 147 16.80 29.79 -30.67
CA GLN A 147 18.05 29.09 -30.50
C GLN A 147 17.81 27.59 -30.70
N ASP A 148 18.73 26.98 -31.43
CA ASP A 148 18.82 25.58 -31.84
C ASP A 148 20.33 25.31 -31.72
N THR A 149 20.70 24.61 -30.66
CA THR A 149 22.07 24.64 -30.12
C THR A 149 22.97 23.56 -30.71
N ASP A 150 22.41 22.45 -31.20
CA ASP A 150 23.13 21.37 -31.85
C ASP A 150 22.85 21.24 -33.37
N GLY A 151 21.79 21.89 -33.88
CA GLY A 151 21.47 21.97 -35.30
C GLY A 151 20.52 20.89 -35.81
N ASP A 152 19.73 20.26 -34.94
CA ASP A 152 18.83 19.16 -35.29
C ASP A 152 17.53 19.61 -36.01
N GLY A 153 17.11 20.86 -35.77
CA GLY A 153 15.90 21.49 -36.34
C GLY A 153 14.76 21.76 -35.34
N ILE A 154 14.88 21.31 -34.09
CA ILE A 154 14.03 21.66 -32.95
C ILE A 154 14.72 22.79 -32.16
N PRO A 155 14.00 23.86 -31.75
CA PRO A 155 14.63 24.91 -30.94
C PRO A 155 14.69 24.54 -29.45
N ASP A 156 15.75 24.97 -28.74
CA ASP A 156 16.06 24.77 -27.31
C ASP A 156 14.86 24.85 -26.33
N ILE A 157 13.81 25.60 -26.68
CA ILE A 157 12.61 25.84 -25.86
C ILE A 157 11.47 24.83 -26.09
N LEU A 158 11.67 23.88 -27.01
CA LEU A 158 10.75 22.81 -27.40
C LEU A 158 11.48 21.46 -27.54
N ASP A 159 12.74 21.42 -27.12
CA ASP A 159 13.69 20.33 -27.32
C ASP A 159 13.93 19.59 -25.99
N ASN A 160 13.80 18.26 -25.98
CA ASN A 160 14.11 17.43 -24.81
C ASN A 160 15.59 17.02 -24.69
N CYS A 161 16.44 17.33 -25.70
CA CYS A 161 17.90 17.25 -25.60
C CYS A 161 18.63 18.48 -26.20
N PRO A 162 18.55 19.69 -25.59
CA PRO A 162 19.10 20.98 -26.12
C PRO A 162 20.62 21.10 -26.39
N THR A 163 21.35 19.99 -26.45
CA THR A 163 22.78 19.89 -26.82
C THR A 163 23.16 18.58 -27.53
N VAL A 164 22.20 17.66 -27.76
CA VAL A 164 22.44 16.30 -28.29
C VAL A 164 21.37 15.91 -29.32
N ALA A 165 21.50 16.50 -30.51
CA ALA A 165 20.63 16.38 -31.68
C ALA A 165 19.83 15.07 -31.82
N ASN A 166 18.53 15.14 -31.56
CA ASN A 166 17.56 14.04 -31.63
C ASN A 166 16.26 14.45 -32.37
N PRO A 167 16.26 14.56 -33.73
CA PRO A 167 15.13 15.14 -34.47
C PRO A 167 13.79 14.41 -34.41
N GLY A 168 13.76 13.20 -33.83
CA GLY A 168 12.53 12.46 -33.55
C GLY A 168 11.93 12.77 -32.17
N GLN A 169 12.70 13.41 -31.28
CA GLN A 169 12.35 13.75 -29.90
C GLN A 169 11.84 12.51 -29.13
N GLU A 170 12.53 11.38 -29.32
CA GLU A 170 12.25 10.13 -28.63
C GLU A 170 12.40 10.26 -27.10
N ASP A 171 11.52 9.52 -26.41
CA ASP A 171 11.21 9.58 -24.97
C ASP A 171 10.56 8.23 -24.62
N SER A 172 11.34 7.30 -24.08
CA SER A 172 10.98 5.89 -23.86
C SER A 172 10.28 5.65 -22.52
N GLU A 173 10.25 6.68 -21.68
CA GLU A 173 9.51 6.85 -20.41
C GLU A 173 8.00 6.81 -20.66
N MET A 174 7.58 7.11 -21.90
CA MET A 174 6.21 7.28 -22.39
C MET A 174 5.32 6.02 -22.38
N LYS A 175 5.37 5.25 -21.30
CA LYS A 175 4.52 4.09 -21.01
C LYS A 175 3.06 4.53 -20.92
N MET A 176 2.27 4.25 -21.97
CA MET A 176 0.82 4.48 -22.00
C MET A 176 0.14 3.89 -20.77
N HIS A 177 -0.40 4.74 -19.89
CA HIS A 177 -1.15 4.29 -18.72
C HIS A 177 -2.52 3.77 -19.17
N CYS A 178 -2.58 2.49 -19.51
CA CYS A 178 -3.76 1.80 -20.00
C CYS A 178 -4.71 1.45 -18.84
N ILE A 179 -5.48 2.44 -18.37
CA ILE A 179 -6.65 2.15 -17.52
C ILE A 179 -7.60 1.21 -18.27
N GLN A 180 -7.88 0.05 -17.68
CA GLN A 180 -8.72 -0.98 -18.27
C GLN A 180 -10.21 -0.60 -18.17
N ALA A 181 -10.63 0.33 -19.02
CA ALA A 181 -12.00 0.82 -19.15
C ALA A 181 -12.90 -0.23 -19.82
N ASP A 182 -13.27 -1.24 -19.02
CA ASP A 182 -13.97 -2.47 -19.39
C ASP A 182 -13.23 -3.38 -20.39
N ILE A 183 -13.86 -4.51 -20.72
CA ILE A 183 -13.26 -5.59 -21.52
C ILE A 183 -13.23 -5.31 -23.03
N ASN A 184 -13.80 -4.20 -23.51
CA ASN A 184 -13.94 -3.89 -24.94
C ASN A 184 -13.39 -2.52 -25.38
N THR A 185 -12.96 -1.63 -24.48
CA THR A 185 -12.42 -0.30 -24.86
C THR A 185 -11.04 0.01 -24.27
N GLN A 186 -9.99 -0.27 -25.04
CA GLN A 186 -8.62 0.17 -24.77
C GLN A 186 -8.46 1.67 -25.08
N ALA A 187 -8.82 2.54 -24.13
CA ALA A 187 -8.60 3.98 -24.22
C ALA A 187 -7.26 4.38 -23.57
N CYS A 188 -6.18 4.37 -24.35
CA CYS A 188 -4.87 4.81 -23.88
C CYS A 188 -4.83 6.33 -23.70
N ALA A 189 -4.45 6.78 -22.50
CA ALA A 189 -4.06 8.17 -22.25
C ALA A 189 -2.53 8.26 -22.08
N PRO A 190 -1.85 9.26 -22.67
CA PRO A 190 -0.49 9.62 -22.28
C PRO A 190 -0.46 10.02 -20.80
N VAL A 191 0.63 9.70 -20.11
CA VAL A 191 0.91 10.26 -18.78
C VAL A 191 1.18 11.76 -18.95
N PRO A 192 0.65 12.66 -18.09
CA PRO A 192 1.02 14.06 -18.12
C PRO A 192 2.48 14.21 -17.68
N ASN A 193 3.36 14.53 -18.63
CA ASN A 193 4.81 14.63 -18.48
C ASN A 193 5.55 13.30 -18.21
N PRO A 194 6.38 12.85 -19.17
CA PRO A 194 7.73 12.35 -18.89
C PRO A 194 8.55 13.37 -18.07
N ASP A 195 9.77 13.03 -17.66
CA ASP A 195 10.64 13.97 -16.95
C ASP A 195 11.01 15.20 -17.80
N GLY A 196 11.15 15.00 -19.11
CA GLY A 196 11.48 16.02 -20.10
C GLY A 196 12.92 15.96 -20.60
N VAL A 197 13.61 14.83 -20.38
CA VAL A 197 14.89 14.50 -21.01
C VAL A 197 14.63 13.49 -22.14
N GLY A 198 15.35 13.55 -23.25
CA GLY A 198 15.17 12.63 -24.37
C GLY A 198 16.14 11.45 -24.39
N ASP A 199 15.77 10.35 -25.05
CA ASP A 199 16.54 9.09 -25.19
C ASP A 199 18.01 9.27 -25.63
N ALA A 200 18.35 10.41 -26.24
CA ALA A 200 19.68 10.72 -26.75
C ALA A 200 20.62 11.40 -25.72
N CYS A 201 20.07 11.99 -24.67
CA CYS A 201 20.82 12.71 -23.63
C CYS A 201 20.48 12.24 -22.20
N ASP A 202 19.48 11.39 -22.04
CA ASP A 202 19.11 10.74 -20.78
C ASP A 202 20.11 9.63 -20.39
N ASN A 203 20.54 9.62 -19.13
CA ASN A 203 21.37 8.56 -18.55
C ASN A 203 20.56 7.33 -18.04
N CYS A 204 19.23 7.41 -18.01
CA CYS A 204 18.31 6.28 -17.76
C CYS A 204 17.10 6.17 -18.73
N PRO A 205 17.28 5.96 -20.06
CA PRO A 205 16.22 5.98 -21.11
C PRO A 205 15.11 4.90 -21.07
N THR A 206 14.75 4.39 -19.89
CA THR A 206 13.46 3.72 -19.63
C THR A 206 12.92 4.02 -18.21
N VAL A 207 13.51 4.94 -17.44
CA VAL A 207 13.22 5.18 -16.01
C VAL A 207 13.31 6.67 -15.61
N PHE A 208 12.15 7.30 -15.49
CA PHE A 208 11.94 8.69 -15.06
C PHE A 208 12.95 9.24 -14.02
N ASN A 209 13.82 10.17 -14.43
CA ASN A 209 14.86 10.78 -13.60
C ASN A 209 15.21 12.24 -14.02
N PRO A 210 14.31 13.22 -13.75
CA PRO A 210 14.43 14.62 -14.22
C PRO A 210 15.63 15.41 -13.70
N ASP A 211 16.36 14.88 -12.72
CA ASP A 211 17.58 15.47 -12.17
C ASP A 211 18.87 14.89 -12.75
N GLN A 212 18.80 13.82 -13.57
CA GLN A 212 19.94 13.21 -14.28
C GLN A 212 21.13 12.95 -13.36
N ALA A 213 20.84 12.45 -12.15
CA ALA A 213 21.84 12.12 -11.16
C ALA A 213 22.74 10.97 -11.68
N ASP A 214 24.05 11.14 -11.47
CA ASP A 214 25.12 10.20 -11.77
C ASP A 214 26.20 10.42 -10.69
N SER A 215 26.12 9.63 -9.63
CA SER A 215 26.86 9.80 -8.38
C SER A 215 28.27 9.21 -8.39
N ASP A 216 28.57 8.27 -9.29
CA ASP A 216 29.87 7.57 -9.40
C ASP A 216 30.67 7.96 -10.67
N ASN A 217 29.99 8.49 -11.69
CA ASN A 217 30.50 8.94 -13.00
C ASN A 217 30.92 7.84 -13.99
N ASP A 218 30.22 6.70 -13.95
CA ASP A 218 30.15 5.66 -15.00
C ASP A 218 29.43 6.13 -16.28
N GLY A 219 28.31 6.85 -16.14
CA GLY A 219 27.48 7.35 -17.25
C GLY A 219 26.10 6.71 -17.40
N LEU A 220 25.77 5.70 -16.59
CA LEU A 220 24.40 5.41 -16.16
C LEU A 220 23.95 6.44 -15.10
N GLY A 221 22.65 6.46 -14.76
CA GLY A 221 22.14 7.33 -13.69
C GLY A 221 21.72 6.58 -12.43
N ASP A 222 21.70 7.28 -11.29
CA ASP A 222 21.28 6.78 -9.95
C ASP A 222 19.86 6.17 -9.91
N ALA A 223 19.09 6.32 -11.00
CA ALA A 223 17.74 5.78 -11.18
C ALA A 223 17.66 4.47 -11.99
N CYS A 224 18.80 3.97 -12.48
CA CYS A 224 18.90 2.75 -13.27
C CYS A 224 20.25 2.01 -13.15
N ASP A 225 21.25 2.62 -12.50
CA ASP A 225 22.45 1.93 -12.05
C ASP A 225 22.23 1.21 -10.73
N CYS A 226 22.56 -0.08 -10.71
CA CYS A 226 22.47 -0.94 -9.54
C CYS A 226 23.83 -1.28 -8.91
N ASP A 227 24.93 -0.69 -9.42
CA ASP A 227 26.30 -0.86 -8.91
C ASP A 227 26.86 0.44 -8.24
N ASP A 228 26.11 1.54 -8.22
CA ASP A 228 26.47 2.92 -7.79
C ASP A 228 27.03 3.06 -6.35
N GLY A 229 26.62 2.18 -5.43
CA GLY A 229 26.91 2.23 -4.00
C GLY A 229 26.17 3.32 -3.21
N VAL A 230 25.16 3.97 -3.79
CA VAL A 230 24.28 4.96 -3.14
C VAL A 230 22.91 4.30 -2.86
N ARG A 231 21.84 5.08 -2.76
CA ARG A 231 20.47 4.64 -2.44
C ARG A 231 19.47 5.73 -2.85
N GLY A 232 19.07 5.78 -4.12
CA GLY A 232 17.92 6.61 -4.48
C GLY A 232 17.63 6.81 -5.96
N GLY A 233 16.74 6.00 -6.51
CA GLY A 233 16.10 6.24 -7.81
C GLY A 233 15.56 4.91 -8.35
N ALA A 234 14.24 4.71 -8.35
CA ALA A 234 13.55 3.48 -8.81
C ALA A 234 13.98 2.09 -8.25
N GLU A 235 15.09 1.97 -7.50
CA GLU A 235 15.63 0.75 -6.92
C GLU A 235 14.67 0.09 -5.89
N GLU A 236 13.70 -0.68 -6.38
CA GLU A 236 12.73 -1.44 -5.58
C GLU A 236 13.25 -2.80 -5.05
N ASP A 237 14.50 -3.17 -5.35
CA ASP A 237 15.11 -4.43 -4.94
C ASP A 237 16.42 -4.22 -4.15
N VAL A 238 17.13 -5.32 -3.88
CA VAL A 238 18.36 -5.34 -3.10
C VAL A 238 19.54 -5.09 -4.03
N ASP A 239 20.44 -4.15 -3.67
CA ASP A 239 21.78 -4.03 -4.28
C ASP A 239 22.41 -5.42 -4.48
N CYS A 240 22.67 -5.74 -5.74
CA CYS A 240 22.90 -7.09 -6.22
C CYS A 240 24.29 -7.28 -6.87
N GLY A 241 25.04 -6.20 -7.10
CA GLY A 241 26.39 -6.23 -7.67
C GLY A 241 26.48 -6.88 -9.05
N GLY A 242 25.78 -6.37 -10.06
CA GLY A 242 25.93 -6.84 -11.43
C GLY A 242 24.85 -6.45 -12.45
N THR A 243 25.30 -6.36 -13.71
CA THR A 243 24.59 -5.83 -14.89
C THR A 243 23.11 -6.21 -15.07
N CYS A 244 22.25 -5.19 -15.16
CA CYS A 244 20.90 -5.28 -15.73
C CYS A 244 20.90 -5.86 -17.17
N PRO A 245 19.77 -6.43 -17.66
CA PRO A 245 18.50 -6.64 -16.98
C PRO A 245 18.40 -8.04 -16.33
N VAL A 246 19.53 -8.60 -15.87
CA VAL A 246 19.50 -9.87 -15.14
C VAL A 246 18.81 -9.61 -13.80
N SER A 247 17.60 -10.14 -13.62
CA SER A 247 16.80 -9.94 -12.41
C SER A 247 17.63 -10.14 -11.16
N CYS A 248 17.76 -9.11 -10.32
CA CYS A 248 18.39 -9.27 -9.03
C CYS A 248 17.71 -10.43 -8.30
N ASN A 249 18.49 -11.46 -8.01
CA ASN A 249 18.03 -12.58 -7.23
C ASN A 249 18.52 -12.34 -5.80
N PRO A 250 17.66 -11.84 -4.88
CA PRO A 250 18.08 -11.51 -3.51
C PRO A 250 18.55 -12.72 -2.69
N CYS A 251 18.45 -13.94 -3.23
CA CYS A 251 19.12 -15.13 -2.71
C CYS A 251 20.62 -15.20 -2.95
N THR A 252 21.08 -14.66 -4.08
CA THR A 252 22.45 -14.76 -4.57
C THR A 252 23.16 -13.41 -4.59
N ALA A 253 22.49 -12.33 -4.16
CA ALA A 253 23.10 -11.05 -3.89
C ALA A 253 24.36 -11.20 -3.00
N PRO A 254 25.47 -10.50 -3.32
CA PRO A 254 26.68 -10.53 -2.51
C PRO A 254 26.47 -9.80 -1.18
N GLY A 255 25.68 -8.73 -1.20
CA GLY A 255 25.22 -7.98 -0.04
C GLY A 255 23.92 -8.54 0.58
N LEU A 256 23.53 -7.92 1.69
CA LEU A 256 22.19 -8.02 2.28
C LEU A 256 21.83 -6.63 2.81
N PRO A 257 20.58 -6.16 2.65
CA PRO A 257 20.21 -4.83 3.10
C PRO A 257 20.25 -4.76 4.64
N ALA A 258 20.66 -3.61 5.19
CA ALA A 258 20.75 -3.40 6.64
C ALA A 258 19.39 -3.56 7.35
N SER A 259 18.29 -3.32 6.65
CA SER A 259 16.92 -3.57 7.11
C SER A 259 16.07 -4.12 5.96
N PHE A 260 15.02 -4.86 6.32
CA PHE A 260 14.04 -5.42 5.38
C PHE A 260 12.72 -5.69 6.13
N ASP A 261 11.57 -5.43 5.53
CA ASP A 261 10.26 -5.71 6.14
C ASP A 261 9.17 -5.98 5.07
N TYR A 262 8.54 -7.16 5.13
CA TYR A 262 7.41 -7.52 4.25
C TYR A 262 6.17 -6.64 4.43
N ARG A 263 6.12 -5.77 5.45
CA ARG A 263 5.09 -4.72 5.60
C ARG A 263 5.22 -3.57 4.60
N THR A 264 6.40 -3.36 4.01
CA THR A 264 6.68 -2.20 3.14
C THR A 264 7.45 -2.56 1.86
N TRP A 265 7.82 -3.82 1.65
CA TRP A 265 8.58 -4.27 0.49
C TRP A 265 7.81 -4.04 -0.82
N LYS A 266 8.48 -3.50 -1.86
CA LYS A 266 7.85 -3.13 -3.15
C LYS A 266 6.58 -2.29 -2.97
N GLY A 267 6.71 -1.24 -2.15
CA GLY A 267 5.67 -0.26 -1.86
C GLY A 267 4.43 -0.75 -1.10
N ARG A 268 4.37 -2.04 -0.68
CA ARG A 268 3.14 -2.65 -0.16
C ARG A 268 3.37 -3.62 1.01
N ASN A 269 2.30 -3.85 1.78
CA ASN A 269 2.27 -4.89 2.81
C ASN A 269 1.83 -6.22 2.20
N TRP A 270 2.72 -7.21 2.20
CA TRP A 270 2.47 -8.56 1.68
C TRP A 270 1.83 -9.50 2.72
N LEU A 271 1.75 -9.06 3.97
CA LEU A 271 1.24 -9.83 5.09
C LEU A 271 -0.26 -9.61 5.29
N THR A 272 -0.98 -10.70 5.50
CA THR A 272 -2.36 -10.69 5.99
C THR A 272 -2.50 -10.00 7.36
N PRO A 273 -3.73 -9.65 7.80
CA PRO A 273 -3.98 -9.11 9.13
C PRO A 273 -3.43 -9.96 10.29
N VAL A 274 -3.23 -9.32 11.44
CA VAL A 274 -2.80 -9.99 12.68
C VAL A 274 -3.97 -10.78 13.29
N ARG A 275 -3.73 -12.06 13.59
CA ARG A 275 -4.68 -12.99 14.23
C ARG A 275 -4.50 -12.98 15.76
N ASP A 276 -5.49 -13.50 16.49
CA ASP A 276 -5.42 -13.65 17.95
C ASP A 276 -5.75 -15.09 18.38
N GLN A 277 -4.77 -15.79 18.94
CA GLN A 277 -4.94 -17.13 19.50
C GLN A 277 -5.72 -17.14 20.82
N ALA A 278 -5.93 -15.95 21.41
CA ALA A 278 -6.54 -15.73 22.72
C ALA A 278 -5.90 -16.59 23.83
N ALA A 279 -6.65 -17.53 24.42
CA ALA A 279 -6.21 -18.34 25.55
C ALA A 279 -5.63 -19.71 25.14
N CYS A 280 -5.69 -20.06 23.85
CA CYS A 280 -5.25 -21.34 23.32
C CYS A 280 -3.74 -21.34 23.01
N GLY A 281 -3.04 -22.44 23.29
CA GLY A 281 -1.62 -22.63 22.94
C GLY A 281 -1.34 -22.91 21.45
N SER A 282 -2.09 -22.29 20.53
CA SER A 282 -2.11 -22.60 19.09
C SER A 282 -1.09 -21.85 18.21
N CYS A 283 -0.14 -21.13 18.79
CA CYS A 283 0.90 -20.40 18.06
C CYS A 283 1.66 -21.25 17.00
N TYR A 284 1.79 -22.56 17.25
CA TYR A 284 2.37 -23.54 16.31
C TYR A 284 1.57 -23.72 15.00
N ALA A 285 0.30 -23.29 14.97
CA ALA A 285 -0.56 -23.27 13.77
C ALA A 285 -0.63 -21.86 13.15
N HIS A 286 -0.79 -20.80 13.97
CA HIS A 286 -0.79 -19.42 13.49
C HIS A 286 0.51 -19.03 12.78
N ALA A 287 1.67 -19.52 13.24
CA ALA A 287 2.97 -19.20 12.62
C ALA A 287 3.14 -19.77 11.19
N PRO A 288 2.97 -21.08 10.91
CA PRO A 288 3.07 -21.59 9.54
C PRO A 288 1.94 -21.11 8.63
N LEU A 289 0.71 -20.92 9.14
CA LEU A 289 -0.39 -20.44 8.30
C LEU A 289 -0.26 -18.94 7.98
N GLY A 290 0.13 -18.11 8.95
CA GLY A 290 0.43 -16.69 8.70
C GLY A 290 1.66 -16.46 7.80
N ALA A 291 2.56 -17.44 7.69
CA ALA A 291 3.63 -17.48 6.68
C ALA A 291 3.08 -17.89 5.30
N MET A 292 2.33 -18.99 5.23
CA MET A 292 1.69 -19.51 4.01
C MET A 292 0.76 -18.51 3.33
N GLU A 293 -0.07 -17.80 4.11
CA GLU A 293 -0.92 -16.70 3.62
C GLU A 293 -0.11 -15.60 2.91
N ALA A 294 1.07 -15.26 3.42
CA ALA A 294 1.94 -14.25 2.82
C ALA A 294 2.75 -14.79 1.63
N VAL A 295 3.21 -16.05 1.68
CA VAL A 295 3.84 -16.72 0.54
C VAL A 295 2.88 -16.84 -0.64
N TYR A 296 1.60 -17.11 -0.39
CA TYR A 296 0.57 -17.12 -1.45
C TYR A 296 0.49 -15.78 -2.19
N ASN A 297 0.50 -14.66 -1.47
CA ASN A 297 0.54 -13.32 -2.06
C ASN A 297 1.79 -13.10 -2.92
N LEU A 298 2.96 -13.51 -2.39
CA LEU A 298 4.26 -13.37 -3.06
C LEU A 298 4.33 -14.20 -4.36
N GLU A 299 3.91 -15.48 -4.32
CA GLU A 299 3.93 -16.38 -5.47
C GLU A 299 2.93 -15.96 -6.57
N HIS A 300 1.91 -15.16 -6.24
CA HIS A 300 0.91 -14.63 -7.19
C HIS A 300 1.06 -13.13 -7.51
N ASN A 301 2.07 -12.45 -6.95
CA ASN A 301 2.30 -10.98 -7.07
C ASN A 301 1.08 -10.11 -6.67
N ALA A 302 0.15 -10.65 -5.88
CA ALA A 302 -1.17 -10.08 -5.63
C ALA A 302 -1.52 -10.11 -4.14
N LEU A 303 -2.34 -9.15 -3.67
CA LEU A 303 -2.86 -9.15 -2.31
C LEU A 303 -4.18 -9.92 -2.26
N LEU A 304 -4.05 -11.23 -2.24
CA LEU A 304 -5.14 -12.19 -2.13
C LEU A 304 -5.40 -12.40 -0.64
N ASN A 305 -6.54 -11.93 -0.13
CA ASN A 305 -6.86 -11.96 1.31
C ASN A 305 -7.24 -13.36 1.80
N LEU A 306 -6.31 -14.31 1.64
CA LEU A 306 -6.39 -15.68 2.12
C LEU A 306 -6.47 -15.68 3.65
N ASN A 307 -7.29 -16.58 4.18
CA ASN A 307 -7.67 -16.59 5.59
C ASN A 307 -7.83 -18.06 6.02
N LEU A 308 -6.78 -18.66 6.57
CA LEU A 308 -6.69 -20.12 6.75
C LEU A 308 -7.11 -20.56 8.17
N ALA A 309 -7.88 -21.64 8.27
CA ALA A 309 -8.47 -22.11 9.52
C ALA A 309 -7.45 -22.78 10.46
N GLU A 310 -6.78 -21.99 11.30
CA GLU A 310 -5.81 -22.52 12.27
C GLU A 310 -6.46 -23.50 13.26
N GLN A 311 -7.77 -23.34 13.48
CA GLN A 311 -8.63 -24.23 14.24
C GLN A 311 -8.60 -25.70 13.77
N GLN A 312 -8.33 -25.96 12.48
CA GLN A 312 -8.21 -27.32 11.94
C GLN A 312 -7.04 -28.12 12.55
N TYR A 313 -5.97 -27.43 12.95
CA TYR A 313 -4.80 -28.02 13.61
C TYR A 313 -4.83 -27.91 15.15
N VAL A 314 -5.84 -27.25 15.70
CA VAL A 314 -6.13 -27.18 17.14
C VAL A 314 -7.17 -28.24 17.53
N SER A 315 -8.11 -28.53 16.64
CA SER A 315 -9.07 -29.62 16.79
C SER A 315 -8.44 -30.99 16.50
N PRO A 316 -8.99 -32.09 17.06
CA PRO A 316 -8.51 -33.45 16.82
C PRO A 316 -8.92 -34.00 15.45
N CYS A 317 -8.81 -33.16 14.40
CA CYS A 317 -8.95 -33.56 13.01
C CYS A 317 -7.76 -34.43 12.57
N PHE A 318 -6.57 -34.13 13.11
CA PHE A 318 -5.31 -34.82 12.79
C PHE A 318 -4.65 -35.36 14.06
N THR A 319 -4.22 -36.62 14.02
CA THR A 319 -3.62 -37.28 15.20
C THR A 319 -2.15 -36.91 15.33
N GLY A 320 -1.81 -36.17 16.39
CA GLY A 320 -0.42 -35.82 16.72
C GLY A 320 0.07 -34.45 16.22
N VAL A 321 -0.82 -33.61 15.71
CA VAL A 321 -0.46 -32.23 15.31
C VAL A 321 -0.35 -31.29 16.50
N GLY A 322 -1.42 -31.17 17.29
CA GLY A 322 -1.45 -30.31 18.47
C GLY A 322 -2.83 -30.20 19.10
N SER A 323 -2.96 -29.21 19.99
CA SER A 323 -4.19 -28.76 20.65
C SER A 323 -3.93 -27.41 21.32
N CYS A 324 -4.88 -26.85 22.08
CA CYS A 324 -4.61 -25.71 22.96
C CYS A 324 -3.58 -25.96 24.07
N MET A 325 -3.09 -27.19 24.25
CA MET A 325 -1.93 -27.51 25.10
C MET A 325 -0.58 -27.36 24.37
N GLY A 326 -0.57 -26.98 23.10
CA GLY A 326 0.60 -26.92 22.22
C GLY A 326 0.59 -27.98 21.11
N GLY A 327 1.58 -27.88 20.24
CA GLY A 327 1.79 -28.70 19.04
C GLY A 327 3.15 -28.36 18.42
N SER A 328 3.40 -28.70 17.15
CA SER A 328 4.63 -28.30 16.47
C SER A 328 4.38 -27.76 15.06
N ILE A 329 5.18 -26.75 14.66
CA ILE A 329 5.17 -26.22 13.28
C ILE A 329 5.40 -27.36 12.29
N LYS A 330 6.38 -28.24 12.53
CA LYS A 330 6.70 -29.35 11.64
C LYS A 330 5.49 -30.28 11.42
N SER A 331 4.71 -30.57 12.47
CA SER A 331 3.49 -31.38 12.35
C SER A 331 2.44 -30.70 11.46
N VAL A 332 2.26 -29.38 11.59
CA VAL A 332 1.33 -28.61 10.74
C VAL A 332 1.82 -28.62 9.28
N LEU A 333 3.11 -28.38 9.05
CA LEU A 333 3.73 -28.41 7.73
C LEU A 333 3.71 -29.80 7.07
N ASP A 334 3.83 -30.88 7.85
CA ASP A 334 3.68 -32.26 7.34
C ASP A 334 2.25 -32.54 6.84
N HIS A 335 1.22 -32.01 7.54
CA HIS A 335 -0.17 -32.15 7.12
C HIS A 335 -0.59 -31.19 5.98
N LEU A 336 -0.05 -29.96 5.94
CA LEU A 336 -0.26 -29.02 4.82
C LEU A 336 0.16 -29.59 3.45
N LYS A 337 1.09 -30.55 3.45
CA LYS A 337 1.56 -31.28 2.27
C LYS A 337 0.69 -32.45 1.81
N VAL A 338 -0.28 -32.90 2.62
CA VAL A 338 -0.97 -34.19 2.43
C VAL A 338 -2.49 -34.06 2.57
N ASP A 339 -2.95 -33.39 3.62
CA ASP A 339 -4.36 -33.17 3.93
C ASP A 339 -4.80 -31.71 3.68
N GLY A 340 -3.85 -30.78 3.63
CA GLY A 340 -4.09 -29.35 3.45
C GLY A 340 -4.84 -28.69 4.61
N VAL A 341 -5.34 -27.48 4.35
CA VAL A 341 -6.10 -26.64 5.29
C VAL A 341 -7.27 -25.96 4.58
N VAL A 342 -8.43 -25.85 5.23
CA VAL A 342 -9.57 -25.07 4.72
C VAL A 342 -9.47 -23.60 5.13
N GLU A 343 -10.28 -22.75 4.50
CA GLU A 343 -10.43 -21.37 4.96
C GLU A 343 -11.13 -21.28 6.32
N GLU A 344 -10.74 -20.26 7.09
CA GLU A 344 -11.39 -19.77 8.32
C GLU A 344 -12.88 -19.47 8.10
N SER A 345 -13.28 -19.16 6.86
CA SER A 345 -14.68 -19.01 6.44
C SER A 345 -15.51 -20.29 6.63
N CYS A 346 -14.88 -21.46 6.65
CA CYS A 346 -15.55 -22.75 6.86
C CYS A 346 -15.38 -23.32 8.27
N PHE A 347 -14.19 -23.19 8.88
CA PHE A 347 -13.91 -23.75 10.21
C PHE A 347 -13.38 -22.69 11.19
N PRO A 348 -14.24 -21.75 11.64
CA PRO A 348 -13.81 -20.54 12.34
C PRO A 348 -13.09 -20.79 13.67
N TYR A 349 -12.16 -19.91 13.99
CA TYR A 349 -11.33 -20.00 15.19
C TYR A 349 -12.11 -19.74 16.49
N THR A 350 -12.05 -20.70 17.41
CA THR A 350 -12.78 -20.68 18.70
C THR A 350 -11.90 -20.57 19.94
N SER A 351 -10.57 -20.62 19.80
CA SER A 351 -9.63 -20.78 20.94
C SER A 351 -9.91 -22.04 21.79
N THR A 352 -10.45 -23.12 21.22
CA THR A 352 -10.72 -24.39 21.92
C THR A 352 -10.36 -25.63 21.09
N ASN A 353 -10.21 -26.77 21.77
CA ASN A 353 -9.97 -28.07 21.11
C ASN A 353 -11.18 -28.61 20.34
N CYS A 354 -12.41 -28.16 20.61
CA CYS A 354 -13.64 -28.75 20.05
C CYS A 354 -14.59 -27.65 19.58
N VAL A 355 -14.66 -27.43 18.27
CA VAL A 355 -15.62 -26.51 17.65
C VAL A 355 -17.04 -27.07 17.80
N HIS A 356 -17.94 -26.23 18.31
CA HIS A 356 -19.39 -26.49 18.34
C HIS A 356 -20.05 -25.96 17.07
N ASN A 357 -20.10 -26.76 16.00
CA ASN A 357 -21.03 -26.51 14.91
C ASN A 357 -22.43 -27.01 15.33
N GLU A 358 -23.33 -26.10 15.69
CA GLU A 358 -24.75 -26.15 15.30
C GLU A 358 -25.44 -24.81 15.61
N PRO A 359 -26.09 -24.16 14.62
CA PRO A 359 -27.02 -23.05 14.84
C PRO A 359 -28.49 -23.51 14.89
N ASP A 360 -28.77 -24.72 15.38
CA ASP A 360 -30.12 -25.32 15.39
C ASP A 360 -30.68 -25.50 16.82
N PRO A 361 -31.65 -24.66 17.26
CA PRO A 361 -32.35 -24.82 18.53
C PRO A 361 -33.46 -25.88 18.41
N LYS A 362 -33.08 -27.13 18.13
CA LYS A 362 -34.04 -28.26 18.04
C LYS A 362 -34.82 -28.42 19.35
N PRO A 363 -36.16 -28.37 19.33
CA PRO A 363 -36.99 -28.62 20.53
C PRO A 363 -36.90 -30.07 21.06
N ASP A 364 -36.22 -30.95 20.34
CA ASP A 364 -36.24 -32.41 20.44
C ASP A 364 -34.87 -33.08 20.74
N ASP A 365 -33.85 -32.35 21.21
CA ASP A 365 -32.77 -32.94 22.06
C ASP A 365 -33.02 -32.65 23.56
N PRO A 366 -33.56 -33.61 24.33
CA PRO A 366 -33.77 -33.43 25.77
C PRO A 366 -32.48 -33.41 26.60
N ASN A 367 -31.35 -33.83 26.02
CA ASN A 367 -30.11 -34.06 26.77
C ASN A 367 -29.10 -32.91 26.69
N HIS A 368 -29.24 -31.99 25.72
CA HIS A 368 -28.27 -30.93 25.44
C HIS A 368 -26.83 -31.47 25.43
N GLN A 369 -26.51 -32.38 24.51
CA GLN A 369 -25.18 -32.99 24.45
C GLN A 369 -24.11 -32.03 23.91
N LYS A 370 -23.76 -31.03 24.74
CA LYS A 370 -22.51 -30.29 24.68
C LYS A 370 -21.37 -31.31 24.52
N LEU A 371 -20.51 -31.10 23.53
CA LEU A 371 -19.23 -31.82 23.49
C LEU A 371 -18.49 -31.57 24.80
N VAL A 372 -18.37 -32.61 25.62
CA VAL A 372 -17.68 -32.51 26.90
C VAL A 372 -16.20 -32.65 26.60
N CYS A 373 -15.52 -31.50 26.49
CA CYS A 373 -14.07 -31.40 26.49
C CYS A 373 -13.53 -32.01 27.80
N ASN A 374 -13.23 -33.30 27.79
CA ASN A 374 -12.49 -33.93 28.87
C ASN A 374 -11.06 -33.35 28.91
N PHE A 375 -10.42 -33.35 30.08
CA PHE A 375 -9.10 -32.75 30.35
C PHE A 375 -7.93 -33.30 29.51
N ALA A 376 -8.18 -34.28 28.62
CA ALA A 376 -7.23 -34.88 27.69
C ALA A 376 -7.48 -34.50 26.20
N GLY A 377 -8.42 -33.60 25.90
CA GLY A 377 -8.64 -33.09 24.54
C GLY A 377 -9.47 -33.96 23.59
N HIS A 378 -10.10 -35.04 24.08
CA HIS A 378 -11.01 -35.85 23.27
C HIS A 378 -12.38 -35.17 23.12
N CYS A 379 -12.75 -34.81 21.89
CA CYS A 379 -14.12 -34.38 21.54
C CYS A 379 -15.05 -35.59 21.43
N SER A 380 -16.28 -35.47 21.93
CA SER A 380 -17.22 -36.60 22.10
C SER A 380 -17.75 -37.20 20.79
N SER A 381 -17.70 -36.44 19.68
CA SER A 381 -18.03 -36.91 18.33
C SER A 381 -17.26 -36.04 17.31
N PRO A 382 -16.27 -36.59 16.57
CA PRO A 382 -15.35 -35.78 15.75
C PRO A 382 -15.90 -35.45 14.34
N GLN A 383 -17.22 -35.34 14.17
CA GLN A 383 -17.84 -35.21 12.83
C GLN A 383 -17.47 -33.91 12.10
N THR A 384 -17.16 -32.83 12.82
CA THR A 384 -17.00 -31.47 12.27
C THR A 384 -15.84 -31.34 11.28
N CYS A 385 -14.73 -32.04 11.52
CA CYS A 385 -13.51 -31.93 10.71
C CYS A 385 -13.69 -32.32 9.22
N GLY A 386 -14.66 -33.18 8.91
CA GLY A 386 -14.95 -33.60 7.53
C GLY A 386 -16.07 -32.83 6.84
N VAL A 387 -16.74 -31.89 7.51
CA VAL A 387 -17.88 -31.16 6.92
C VAL A 387 -17.42 -30.15 5.86
N CYS A 388 -16.26 -29.53 6.06
CA CYS A 388 -15.77 -28.44 5.21
C CYS A 388 -15.21 -28.89 3.86
N THR A 389 -14.49 -30.01 3.81
CA THR A 389 -13.66 -30.41 2.66
C THR A 389 -14.47 -30.88 1.45
N TYR A 390 -15.80 -31.01 1.55
CA TYR A 390 -16.66 -31.38 0.42
C TYR A 390 -17.08 -30.21 -0.47
N ASN A 391 -17.07 -28.97 0.05
CA ASN A 391 -17.61 -27.79 -0.65
C ASN A 391 -16.67 -26.56 -0.67
N HIS A 392 -15.55 -26.59 0.06
CA HIS A 392 -14.58 -25.50 0.12
C HIS A 392 -13.24 -25.90 -0.51
N ALA A 393 -12.44 -24.90 -0.90
CA ALA A 393 -11.06 -25.12 -1.27
C ALA A 393 -10.27 -25.72 -0.10
N VAL A 394 -9.36 -26.64 -0.42
CA VAL A 394 -8.38 -27.22 0.50
C VAL A 394 -7.02 -26.77 0.02
N TRP A 395 -6.43 -25.82 0.73
CA TRP A 395 -5.17 -25.17 0.41
C TRP A 395 -3.99 -26.02 0.89
N THR A 396 -2.95 -26.12 0.06
CA THR A 396 -1.83 -27.05 0.21
C THR A 396 -0.49 -26.35 0.00
N ILE A 397 0.62 -27.04 0.33
CA ILE A 397 1.97 -26.60 -0.03
C ILE A 397 2.74 -27.73 -0.74
N ASP A 398 3.42 -27.42 -1.84
CA ASP A 398 4.35 -28.36 -2.50
C ASP A 398 5.46 -28.81 -1.53
N SER A 399 6.02 -27.85 -0.79
CA SER A 399 7.20 -28.09 0.04
C SER A 399 7.36 -27.09 1.17
N TYR A 400 8.17 -27.50 2.15
CA TYR A 400 8.70 -26.63 3.19
C TYR A 400 10.18 -26.96 3.41
N ALA A 401 10.96 -26.02 3.93
CA ALA A 401 12.36 -26.22 4.26
C ALA A 401 12.70 -25.68 5.66
N SER A 402 13.46 -26.47 6.44
CA SER A 402 14.02 -26.01 7.72
C SER A 402 15.31 -25.23 7.50
N SER A 403 15.36 -24.02 8.05
CA SER A 403 16.53 -23.14 8.04
C SER A 403 17.29 -23.28 9.36
N ILE A 404 18.58 -23.63 9.28
CA ILE A 404 19.52 -23.69 10.41
C ILE A 404 20.83 -23.02 9.96
N GLY A 405 21.39 -22.11 10.74
CA GLY A 405 22.68 -21.50 10.40
C GLY A 405 22.95 -20.11 11.01
N THR A 406 23.68 -19.27 10.29
CA THR A 406 23.98 -17.91 10.73
C THR A 406 22.79 -16.96 10.50
N ARG A 407 22.81 -15.80 11.20
CA ARG A 407 21.86 -14.69 10.96
C ARG A 407 21.70 -14.39 9.47
N ASP A 408 22.80 -14.32 8.73
CA ASP A 408 22.78 -13.89 7.34
C ASP A 408 22.29 -15.02 6.40
N GLN A 409 22.37 -16.29 6.82
CA GLN A 409 21.63 -17.38 6.17
C GLN A 409 20.12 -17.27 6.43
N LEU A 410 19.70 -16.95 7.66
CA LEU A 410 18.28 -16.76 7.98
C LEU A 410 17.68 -15.55 7.23
N LYS A 411 18.42 -14.44 7.12
CA LYS A 411 18.07 -13.28 6.29
C LYS A 411 17.88 -13.64 4.81
N ARG A 412 18.84 -14.35 4.19
CA ARG A 412 18.71 -14.84 2.81
C ARG A 412 17.48 -15.73 2.66
N ASN A 413 17.28 -16.70 3.55
CA ASN A 413 16.15 -17.61 3.46
C ASN A 413 14.80 -16.89 3.57
N LEU A 414 14.73 -15.78 4.34
CA LEU A 414 13.55 -14.92 4.42
C LEU A 414 13.30 -14.16 3.11
N LEU A 415 14.32 -13.53 2.51
CA LEU A 415 14.20 -12.90 1.18
C LEU A 415 13.76 -13.91 0.10
N CYS A 416 14.34 -15.11 0.13
CA CYS A 416 14.20 -16.13 -0.90
C CYS A 416 12.90 -16.91 -0.90
N HIS A 417 12.26 -17.02 0.27
CA HIS A 417 11.19 -17.99 0.52
C HIS A 417 10.01 -17.37 1.27
N GLY A 418 9.94 -16.05 1.35
CA GLY A 418 8.92 -15.32 2.08
C GLY A 418 9.11 -15.36 3.60
N PRO A 419 8.11 -14.84 4.36
CA PRO A 419 8.12 -14.85 5.80
C PRO A 419 8.31 -16.27 6.37
N LEU A 420 9.09 -16.38 7.44
CA LEU A 420 9.48 -17.68 8.01
C LEU A 420 8.70 -17.97 9.29
N ALA A 421 8.19 -19.18 9.45
CA ALA A 421 7.56 -19.61 10.69
C ALA A 421 8.64 -20.06 11.69
N VAL A 422 8.75 -19.38 12.83
CA VAL A 422 9.82 -19.58 13.83
C VAL A 422 9.27 -19.86 15.22
N CYS A 423 10.00 -20.61 16.05
CA CYS A 423 9.67 -20.86 17.45
C CYS A 423 10.85 -20.56 18.39
N SER A 424 10.55 -20.33 19.66
CA SER A 424 11.54 -20.26 20.74
C SER A 424 11.13 -21.17 21.91
N GLY A 425 12.07 -21.96 22.41
CA GLY A 425 11.94 -22.82 23.58
C GLY A 425 12.15 -22.09 24.91
N GLU A 426 12.80 -20.91 24.91
CA GLU A 426 12.75 -19.96 26.03
C GLU A 426 11.36 -19.32 26.14
N TRP A 427 10.77 -18.91 25.01
CA TRP A 427 9.47 -18.24 24.98
C TRP A 427 8.29 -19.22 25.10
N TRP A 428 8.46 -20.50 24.73
CA TRP A 428 7.40 -21.50 24.55
C TRP A 428 6.32 -21.04 23.56
N HIS A 429 6.74 -20.33 22.51
CA HIS A 429 5.86 -19.61 21.60
C HIS A 429 6.47 -19.53 20.19
N CYS A 430 5.60 -19.35 19.19
CA CYS A 430 5.96 -19.31 17.78
C CYS A 430 5.31 -18.11 17.08
N VAL A 431 6.02 -17.53 16.11
CA VAL A 431 5.62 -16.31 15.38
C VAL A 431 6.02 -16.39 13.91
N VAL A 432 5.52 -15.47 13.09
CA VAL A 432 6.06 -15.26 11.74
C VAL A 432 7.19 -14.25 11.81
N LEU A 433 8.38 -14.62 11.34
CA LEU A 433 9.50 -13.72 11.08
C LEU A 433 9.26 -13.02 9.74
N THR A 434 9.16 -11.70 9.74
CA THR A 434 8.73 -10.90 8.57
C THR A 434 9.78 -9.91 8.08
N GLY A 435 10.89 -9.76 8.81
CA GLY A 435 11.93 -8.80 8.49
C GLY A 435 13.04 -8.70 9.53
N TRP A 436 13.88 -7.69 9.38
CA TRP A 436 14.98 -7.39 10.31
C TRP A 436 15.41 -5.91 10.23
N ASP A 437 16.14 -5.48 11.25
CA ASP A 437 16.76 -4.16 11.34
C ASP A 437 18.12 -4.30 12.07
N ASP A 438 19.23 -4.08 11.36
CA ASP A 438 20.58 -4.13 11.93
C ASP A 438 20.92 -2.92 12.79
N ALA A 439 20.31 -1.74 12.55
CA ALA A 439 20.51 -0.57 13.40
C ALA A 439 19.85 -0.76 14.77
N GLN A 440 18.71 -1.47 14.81
CA GLN A 440 18.07 -1.95 16.05
C GLN A 440 18.57 -3.33 16.49
N ASN A 441 19.53 -3.94 15.77
CA ASN A 441 20.13 -5.25 16.07
C ASN A 441 19.06 -6.35 16.33
N SER A 442 17.96 -6.34 15.57
CA SER A 442 16.70 -7.04 15.89
C SER A 442 15.97 -7.64 14.68
N TRP A 443 15.33 -8.79 14.90
CA TRP A 443 14.33 -9.39 14.03
C TRP A 443 12.98 -8.67 14.15
N ILE A 444 12.24 -8.57 13.04
CA ILE A 444 10.84 -8.09 13.00
C ILE A 444 9.91 -9.30 12.94
N VAL A 445 8.94 -9.39 13.84
CA VAL A 445 7.98 -10.52 13.91
C VAL A 445 6.51 -10.06 13.92
N LYS A 446 5.67 -10.79 13.17
CA LYS A 446 4.20 -10.76 13.28
C LYS A 446 3.78 -11.79 14.32
N ASN A 447 3.12 -11.35 15.38
CA ASN A 447 2.68 -12.21 16.48
C ASN A 447 1.21 -12.67 16.27
N SER A 448 0.74 -13.58 17.12
CA SER A 448 -0.62 -14.16 17.09
C SER A 448 -1.45 -13.78 18.33
N TRP A 449 -1.26 -12.56 18.87
CA TRP A 449 -1.93 -12.03 20.08
C TRP A 449 -2.79 -10.79 19.78
N GLY A 450 -3.29 -10.68 18.54
CA GLY A 450 -4.13 -9.57 18.08
C GLY A 450 -3.39 -8.25 17.86
N GLY A 451 -4.02 -7.35 17.09
CA GLY A 451 -3.44 -6.04 16.75
C GLY A 451 -3.25 -5.08 17.93
N GLY A 452 -3.77 -5.42 19.11
CA GLY A 452 -3.58 -4.64 20.35
C GLY A 452 -2.24 -4.88 21.05
N TRP A 453 -1.41 -5.82 20.57
CA TRP A 453 -0.10 -6.10 21.15
C TRP A 453 1.02 -5.33 20.45
N GLN A 454 1.76 -4.52 21.21
CA GLN A 454 2.88 -3.70 20.72
C GLN A 454 2.55 -2.88 19.45
N ASP A 455 3.30 -3.06 18.36
CA ASP A 455 3.23 -2.26 17.13
C ASP A 455 2.15 -2.85 16.20
N GLY A 456 0.87 -2.66 16.53
CA GLY A 456 -0.23 -3.18 15.72
C GLY A 456 -0.29 -4.70 15.61
N GLY A 457 0.30 -5.43 16.58
CA GLY A 457 0.50 -6.89 16.56
C GLY A 457 1.91 -7.34 16.15
N TYR A 458 2.79 -6.40 15.78
CA TYR A 458 4.20 -6.65 15.46
C TYR A 458 5.13 -6.31 16.63
N GLY A 459 6.34 -6.84 16.60
CA GLY A 459 7.36 -6.55 17.61
C GLY A 459 8.78 -6.87 17.17
N LEU A 460 9.75 -6.43 17.97
CA LEU A 460 11.18 -6.63 17.74
C LEU A 460 11.76 -7.69 18.68
N ILE A 461 12.59 -8.58 18.14
CA ILE A 461 13.33 -9.60 18.89
C ILE A 461 14.83 -9.43 18.61
N GLY A 462 15.58 -8.86 19.56
CA GLY A 462 17.02 -8.62 19.42
C GLY A 462 17.81 -9.87 19.06
N TYR A 463 18.69 -9.81 18.06
CA TYR A 463 19.43 -10.97 17.54
C TYR A 463 20.19 -11.73 18.62
N GLN A 464 20.79 -11.00 19.58
CA GLN A 464 21.59 -11.54 20.68
C GLN A 464 20.75 -11.98 21.89
N SER A 465 19.42 -11.80 21.86
CA SER A 465 18.53 -12.38 22.87
C SER A 465 18.46 -13.90 22.69
N LYS A 466 18.19 -14.64 23.77
CA LYS A 466 18.05 -16.11 23.68
C LYS A 466 16.96 -16.53 22.67
N ILE A 467 15.85 -15.78 22.62
CA ILE A 467 14.77 -15.97 21.65
C ILE A 467 15.28 -15.75 20.21
N GLY A 468 15.98 -14.65 19.96
CA GLY A 468 16.52 -14.31 18.63
C GLY A 468 17.69 -15.18 18.17
N GLN A 469 18.35 -15.89 19.08
CA GLN A 469 19.31 -16.96 18.78
C GLN A 469 18.59 -18.28 18.45
N GLU A 470 17.55 -18.67 19.19
CA GLU A 470 16.79 -19.92 18.92
C GLU A 470 16.07 -19.90 17.55
N PHE A 471 15.77 -18.72 17.00
CA PHE A 471 15.30 -18.57 15.61
C PHE A 471 16.32 -19.04 14.56
N LEU A 472 17.62 -19.09 14.90
CA LEU A 472 18.68 -19.62 14.02
C LEU A 472 18.72 -21.15 13.98
N ASP A 473 18.06 -21.82 14.93
CA ASP A 473 17.97 -23.28 15.04
C ASP A 473 16.63 -23.84 14.53
N TRP A 474 15.55 -23.06 14.58
CA TRP A 474 14.17 -23.52 14.34
C TRP A 474 13.32 -22.53 13.53
N ALA A 475 13.69 -22.34 12.26
CA ALA A 475 12.92 -21.56 11.30
C ALA A 475 12.48 -22.42 10.10
N TYR A 476 11.28 -22.15 9.56
CA TYR A 476 10.71 -22.89 8.44
C TYR A 476 10.17 -21.95 7.34
N SER A 477 10.52 -22.21 6.09
CA SER A 477 9.85 -21.61 4.92
C SER A 477 8.86 -22.58 4.28
N VAL A 478 7.90 -22.06 3.52
CA VAL A 478 6.96 -22.82 2.68
C VAL A 478 7.02 -22.34 1.23
N ARG A 479 6.59 -23.18 0.28
CA ARG A 479 6.59 -22.89 -1.17
C ARG A 479 5.49 -23.67 -1.89
N GLY A 480 5.02 -23.12 -3.00
CA GLY A 480 4.03 -23.73 -3.89
C GLY A 480 2.68 -23.82 -3.21
N VAL A 481 2.11 -22.66 -2.86
CA VAL A 481 0.81 -22.57 -2.19
C VAL A 481 -0.32 -22.60 -3.21
N ALA A 482 -1.16 -23.65 -3.16
CA ALA A 482 -2.20 -23.95 -4.15
C ALA A 482 -3.43 -24.63 -3.53
#